data_AF-A0A7X6VEV9-F1
#
_entry.id   AF-A0A7X6VEV9-F1
#
_cell.length_a   1.000
_cell.length_b   1.000
_cell.length_c   1.000
_cell.angle_alpha   90.00
_cell.angle_beta   90.00
_cell.angle_gamma   90.00
#
_symmetry.space_group_name_H-M   'P 1'
#
loop_
_entity.id
_entity.type
_entity.pdbx_description
1 polymer ?
#
loop_
_entity_poly.entity_id
_entity_poly.type
_entity_poly.pdbx_seq_one_letter_code
_entity_poly.pdbx_strand_id
1 'polypeptide(L)'
;MAGKNYGSKSYGKDSNKESLDKLREQLKAKTPEKIYLFQGDEPFLLDYYVGELKKLILNGDNESLNLSIFEKSTNVDDIIDACDTYPVFGERKLVIVKNSGLFYGKSKKSANTSNDDDESVDDETKSEKGAPLRNKSQEALMEYISDIPETTCLVFIENQTDKRLKIYKQVVAHGLSLEFNRSKPAELVPWVIKGMKSLKKTISFEAAQYLVAISEPDMYTLRNEIFKLASYSGERKEITQEDVKLMAIPTIKSVIFDLLDAVAKKETPKALNILN
;
A
#
# COMPACT_ATOMS: atom_id res chain seq x y z
N MET A 1 39.39 27.80 0.78
CA MET A 1 38.61 27.12 1.83
C MET A 1 37.47 26.37 1.16
N ALA A 2 37.28 25.11 1.55
CA ALA A 2 36.51 24.10 0.81
C ALA A 2 34.99 24.29 0.92
N GLY A 3 34.31 24.40 -0.22
CA GLY A 3 32.86 24.19 -0.32
C GLY A 3 32.59 22.71 -0.63
N LYS A 4 32.08 21.96 0.34
CA LYS A 4 31.63 20.58 0.15
C LYS A 4 30.29 20.59 -0.59
N ASN A 5 30.30 20.08 -1.82
CA ASN A 5 29.11 19.70 -2.58
C ASN A 5 28.37 18.57 -1.84
N TYR A 6 27.17 18.85 -1.33
CA TYR A 6 26.18 17.83 -0.98
C TYR A 6 25.45 17.41 -2.24
N GLY A 7 25.96 16.37 -2.91
CA GLY A 7 25.22 15.66 -3.95
C GLY A 7 24.33 14.60 -3.31
N SER A 8 23.04 14.91 -3.10
CA SER A 8 22.02 13.91 -2.80
C SER A 8 21.69 13.14 -4.08
N LYS A 9 22.36 12.01 -4.24
CA LYS A 9 22.19 11.07 -5.35
C LYS A 9 20.84 10.34 -5.20
N SER A 10 19.89 10.65 -6.09
CA SER A 10 18.58 10.00 -6.23
C SER A 10 18.74 8.54 -6.70
N TYR A 11 18.78 7.58 -5.78
CA TYR A 11 18.89 6.13 -6.10
C TYR A 11 17.60 5.33 -5.90
N GLY A 12 16.50 5.94 -5.43
CA GLY A 12 15.29 5.20 -5.02
C GLY A 12 14.17 5.09 -6.06
N LYS A 13 14.05 6.04 -7.00
CA LYS A 13 12.87 6.13 -7.88
C LYS A 13 12.98 5.23 -9.13
N ASP A 14 14.18 4.98 -9.62
CA ASP A 14 14.41 4.21 -10.85
C ASP A 14 14.32 2.70 -10.62
N SER A 15 14.83 2.18 -9.49
CA SER A 15 14.75 0.76 -9.17
C SER A 15 13.32 0.30 -8.94
N ASN A 16 12.48 1.12 -8.29
CA ASN A 16 11.08 0.78 -8.05
C ASN A 16 10.25 0.76 -9.35
N LYS A 17 10.56 1.66 -10.29
CA LYS A 17 9.92 1.69 -11.60
C LYS A 17 10.25 0.43 -12.39
N GLU A 18 11.51 0.00 -12.38
CA GLU A 18 11.93 -1.26 -13.01
C GLU A 18 11.23 -2.47 -12.39
N SER A 19 11.16 -2.56 -11.05
CA SER A 19 10.42 -3.62 -10.37
C SER A 19 8.93 -3.62 -10.73
N LEU A 20 8.30 -2.45 -10.85
CA LEU A 20 6.89 -2.34 -11.23
C LEU A 20 6.64 -2.80 -12.67
N ASP A 21 7.55 -2.48 -13.58
CA ASP A 21 7.45 -2.91 -14.97
C ASP A 21 7.66 -4.42 -15.09
N LYS A 22 8.59 -5.01 -14.32
CA LYS A 22 8.76 -6.47 -14.20
C LYS A 22 7.50 -7.16 -13.67
N LEU A 23 6.90 -6.64 -12.59
CA LEU A 23 5.64 -7.19 -12.06
C LEU A 23 4.53 -7.17 -13.12
N ARG A 24 4.40 -6.06 -13.86
CA ARG A 24 3.40 -5.95 -14.93
C ARG A 24 3.66 -6.93 -16.07
N GLU A 25 4.91 -7.18 -16.42
CA GLU A 25 5.29 -8.17 -17.41
C GLU A 25 4.95 -9.59 -16.93
N GLN A 26 5.27 -9.92 -15.68
CA GLN A 26 4.95 -11.22 -15.06
C GLN A 26 3.45 -11.48 -15.00
N LEU A 27 2.66 -10.47 -14.62
CA LEU A 27 1.19 -10.54 -14.61
C LEU A 27 0.63 -10.78 -16.02
N LYS A 28 1.23 -10.20 -17.07
CA LYS A 28 0.83 -10.43 -18.46
C LYS A 28 1.27 -11.79 -18.98
N ALA A 29 2.49 -12.22 -18.67
CA ALA A 29 3.08 -13.48 -19.07
C ALA A 29 2.50 -14.69 -18.30
N LYS A 30 1.75 -14.43 -17.22
CA LYS A 30 1.19 -15.43 -16.30
C LYS A 30 2.25 -16.27 -15.59
N THR A 31 3.41 -15.67 -15.33
CA THR A 31 4.55 -16.32 -14.66
C THR A 31 4.89 -15.54 -13.38
N PRO A 32 4.10 -15.70 -12.29
CA PRO A 32 4.43 -15.03 -11.05
C PRO A 32 5.72 -15.61 -10.45
N GLU A 33 6.48 -14.77 -9.76
CA GLU A 33 7.62 -15.19 -8.95
C GLU A 33 7.18 -15.92 -7.69
N LYS A 34 8.15 -16.61 -7.07
CA LYS A 34 7.93 -17.37 -5.84
C LYS A 34 7.73 -16.44 -4.64
N ILE A 35 8.33 -15.24 -4.66
CA ILE A 35 8.34 -14.34 -3.51
C ILE A 35 8.14 -12.89 -3.96
N TYR A 36 7.23 -12.20 -3.28
CA TYR A 36 7.02 -10.76 -3.42
C TYR A 36 7.10 -10.07 -2.07
N LEU A 37 7.70 -8.87 -2.06
CA LEU A 37 7.65 -7.95 -0.92
C LEU A 37 7.03 -6.64 -1.37
N PHE A 38 5.80 -6.41 -0.96
CA PHE A 38 5.08 -5.17 -1.18
C PHE A 38 5.22 -4.29 0.05
N GLN A 39 5.77 -3.09 -0.15
CA GLN A 39 5.94 -2.12 0.92
C GLN A 39 5.26 -0.79 0.57
N GLY A 40 4.77 -0.05 1.56
CA GLY A 40 4.32 1.33 1.37
C GLY A 40 2.93 1.63 1.93
N ASP A 41 2.52 2.89 1.75
CA ASP A 41 1.35 3.50 2.40
C ASP A 41 0.19 3.82 1.44
N GLU A 42 0.23 3.33 0.20
CA GLU A 42 -0.85 3.43 -0.80
C GLU A 42 -1.69 2.14 -0.84
N PRO A 43 -2.81 2.06 -0.09
CA PRO A 43 -3.54 0.80 0.09
C PRO A 43 -4.21 0.34 -1.22
N PHE A 44 -4.63 1.28 -2.07
CA PHE A 44 -5.28 0.96 -3.33
C PHE A 44 -4.36 0.16 -4.28
N LEU A 45 -3.10 0.58 -4.41
CA LEU A 45 -2.15 -0.12 -5.27
C LEU A 45 -1.81 -1.50 -4.71
N LEU A 46 -1.63 -1.60 -3.39
CA LEU A 46 -1.40 -2.88 -2.72
C LEU A 46 -2.54 -3.86 -3.01
N ASP A 47 -3.79 -3.45 -2.73
CA ASP A 47 -4.96 -4.31 -2.94
C ASP A 47 -5.17 -4.63 -4.42
N TYR A 48 -4.89 -3.70 -5.32
CA TYR A 48 -4.97 -3.93 -6.76
C TYR A 48 -4.00 -5.04 -7.21
N TYR A 49 -2.70 -4.92 -6.90
CA TYR A 49 -1.71 -5.90 -7.35
C TYR A 49 -1.86 -7.24 -6.62
N VAL A 50 -2.22 -7.25 -5.34
CA VAL A 50 -2.58 -8.48 -4.62
C VAL A 50 -3.80 -9.14 -5.25
N GLY A 51 -4.81 -8.36 -5.63
CA GLY A 51 -6.00 -8.85 -6.32
C GLY A 51 -5.69 -9.47 -7.69
N GLU A 52 -4.78 -8.86 -8.46
CA GLU A 52 -4.34 -9.42 -9.74
C GLU A 52 -3.51 -10.71 -9.55
N LEU A 53 -2.66 -10.78 -8.52
CA LEU A 53 -1.95 -12.02 -8.16
C LEU A 53 -2.91 -13.13 -7.72
N LYS A 54 -3.92 -12.80 -6.89
CA LYS A 54 -4.97 -13.74 -6.49
C LYS A 54 -5.69 -14.32 -7.69
N LYS A 55 -6.17 -13.46 -8.60
CA LYS A 55 -6.82 -13.92 -9.83
C LYS A 55 -5.89 -14.80 -10.65
N LEU A 56 -4.63 -14.40 -10.81
CA LEU A 56 -3.68 -15.14 -11.63
C LEU A 56 -3.35 -16.53 -11.07
N ILE A 57 -3.19 -16.64 -9.75
CA ILE A 57 -2.72 -17.86 -9.09
C ILE A 57 -3.88 -18.80 -8.76
N LEU A 58 -5.01 -18.25 -8.30
CA LEU A 58 -6.12 -19.00 -7.72
C LEU A 58 -7.27 -19.19 -8.73
N ASN A 59 -6.96 -19.34 -10.01
CA ASN A 59 -7.95 -19.53 -11.07
C ASN A 59 -8.83 -20.77 -10.79
N GLY A 60 -10.04 -20.59 -10.24
CA GLY A 60 -11.05 -21.64 -10.12
C GLY A 60 -11.80 -21.65 -8.80
N ASP A 61 -12.64 -22.68 -8.61
CA ASP A 61 -13.54 -22.81 -7.45
C ASP A 61 -12.81 -23.16 -6.14
N ASN A 62 -11.50 -23.46 -6.21
CA ASN A 62 -10.67 -23.89 -5.08
C ASN A 62 -9.85 -22.74 -4.45
N GLU A 63 -10.24 -21.48 -4.67
CA GLU A 63 -9.51 -20.30 -4.18
C GLU A 63 -9.23 -20.36 -2.67
N SER A 64 -10.24 -20.75 -1.88
CA SER A 64 -10.14 -20.80 -0.42
C SER A 64 -9.21 -21.90 0.10
N LEU A 65 -9.00 -22.98 -0.67
CA LEU A 65 -8.13 -24.09 -0.29
C LEU A 65 -6.65 -23.79 -0.56
N ASN A 66 -6.39 -22.92 -1.53
CA ASN A 66 -5.04 -22.55 -1.98
C ASN A 66 -4.61 -21.15 -1.52
N LEU A 67 -5.36 -20.53 -0.62
CA LEU A 67 -5.06 -19.21 -0.07
C LEU A 67 -4.83 -19.30 1.44
N SER A 68 -3.66 -18.86 1.90
CA SER A 68 -3.37 -18.70 3.33
C SER A 68 -3.03 -17.25 3.61
N ILE A 69 -3.76 -16.61 4.53
CA ILE A 69 -3.53 -15.21 4.91
C ILE A 69 -3.16 -15.17 6.39
N PHE A 70 -2.01 -14.57 6.68
CA PHE A 70 -1.50 -14.32 8.01
C PHE A 70 -1.43 -12.82 8.27
N GLU A 71 -1.93 -12.38 9.43
CA GLU A 71 -1.89 -10.97 9.82
C GLU A 71 -1.26 -10.80 11.21
N LYS A 72 -0.44 -9.76 11.38
CA LYS A 72 0.26 -9.39 12.64
C LYS A 72 1.34 -10.41 13.03
N SER A 73 1.68 -10.50 14.32
CA SER A 73 2.78 -11.32 14.86
C SER A 73 2.48 -12.82 14.77
N THR A 74 2.48 -13.34 13.55
CA THR A 74 2.36 -14.77 13.25
C THR A 74 3.68 -15.49 13.54
N ASN A 75 3.61 -16.75 13.94
CA ASN A 75 4.81 -17.58 14.02
C ASN A 75 5.37 -17.82 12.62
N VAL A 76 6.69 -17.78 12.48
CA VAL A 76 7.36 -18.08 11.22
C VAL A 76 7.17 -19.54 10.84
N ASP A 77 7.13 -20.45 11.81
CA ASP A 77 6.93 -21.88 11.56
C ASP A 77 5.61 -22.12 10.83
N ASP A 78 4.51 -21.47 11.24
CA ASP A 78 3.20 -21.57 10.58
C ASP A 78 3.23 -21.08 9.13
N ILE A 79 4.05 -20.04 8.85
CA ILE A 79 4.22 -19.49 7.50
C ILE A 79 4.98 -20.50 6.63
N ILE A 80 6.04 -21.11 7.16
CA ILE A 80 6.83 -22.14 6.49
C ILE A 80 5.95 -23.36 6.20
N ASP A 81 5.24 -23.88 7.19
CA ASP A 81 4.32 -25.00 7.04
C ASP A 81 3.25 -24.74 5.98
N ALA A 82 2.70 -23.51 5.96
CA ALA A 82 1.76 -23.11 4.93
C ALA A 82 2.39 -23.05 3.53
N CYS A 83 3.66 -22.68 3.41
CA CYS A 83 4.38 -22.65 2.14
C CYS A 83 4.75 -24.05 1.63
N ASP A 84 5.01 -25.00 2.54
CA ASP A 84 5.35 -26.39 2.21
C ASP A 84 4.12 -27.25 1.89
N THR A 85 2.93 -26.81 2.31
CA THR A 85 1.70 -27.52 1.98
C THR A 85 1.40 -27.45 0.48
N TYR A 86 1.33 -28.62 -0.16
CA TYR A 86 1.07 -28.73 -1.61
C TYR A 86 -0.29 -28.11 -2.01
N PRO A 87 -0.40 -27.41 -3.16
CA PRO A 87 -1.67 -26.88 -3.63
C PRO A 87 -2.71 -27.98 -3.86
N VAL A 88 -3.94 -27.74 -3.43
CA VAL A 88 -5.05 -28.67 -3.56
C VAL A 88 -5.76 -28.41 -4.89
N PHE A 89 -5.71 -29.39 -5.80
CA PHE A 89 -6.36 -29.31 -7.13
C PHE A 89 -6.02 -28.02 -7.91
N GLY A 90 -4.80 -27.52 -7.76
CA GLY A 90 -4.31 -26.31 -8.41
C GLY A 90 -2.82 -26.42 -8.72
N GLU A 91 -2.33 -25.55 -9.61
CA GLU A 91 -0.90 -25.52 -9.95
C GLU A 91 -0.08 -24.80 -8.89
N ARG A 92 -0.68 -23.82 -8.21
CA ARG A 92 0.00 -22.95 -7.27
C ARG A 92 -0.86 -22.58 -6.07
N LYS A 93 -0.19 -22.34 -4.94
CA LYS A 93 -0.73 -21.82 -3.68
C LYS A 93 -0.27 -20.38 -3.48
N LEU A 94 -1.12 -19.55 -2.89
CA LEU A 94 -0.80 -18.18 -2.52
C LEU A 94 -0.80 -18.04 -0.99
N VAL A 95 0.34 -17.62 -0.44
CA VAL A 95 0.50 -17.29 0.97
C VAL A 95 0.73 -15.79 1.10
N ILE A 96 -0.13 -15.10 1.85
CA ILE A 96 -0.05 -13.66 2.07
C ILE A 96 0.24 -13.40 3.55
N VAL A 97 1.30 -12.67 3.84
CA VAL A 97 1.68 -12.31 5.21
C VAL A 97 1.66 -10.79 5.34
N LYS A 98 0.80 -10.25 6.20
CA LYS A 98 0.63 -8.81 6.41
C LYS A 98 1.12 -8.37 7.78
N ASN A 99 1.86 -7.27 7.82
CA ASN A 99 2.29 -6.62 9.06
C ASN A 99 2.98 -7.59 10.04
N SER A 100 3.84 -8.46 9.50
CA SER A 100 4.51 -9.54 10.24
C SER A 100 5.45 -9.01 11.33
N GLY A 101 5.92 -7.76 11.19
CA GLY A 101 6.95 -7.21 12.04
C GLY A 101 8.37 -7.72 11.72
N LEU A 102 8.51 -8.65 10.76
CA LEU A 102 9.77 -9.31 10.40
C LEU A 102 10.74 -8.37 9.66
N PHE A 103 10.22 -7.31 9.04
CA PHE A 103 11.01 -6.38 8.22
C PHE A 103 11.36 -5.07 8.94
N TYR A 104 11.09 -4.96 10.24
CA TYR A 104 11.47 -3.80 11.05
C TYR A 104 12.78 -4.08 11.81
N GLY A 105 13.66 -3.07 11.84
CA GLY A 105 14.86 -3.12 12.69
C GLY A 105 14.51 -3.30 14.17
N LYS A 106 15.52 -3.42 15.04
CA LYS A 106 15.30 -3.40 16.51
C LYS A 106 14.70 -2.05 16.94
N SER A 107 13.39 -1.89 16.84
CA SER A 107 12.69 -0.75 17.42
C SER A 107 12.51 -0.97 18.92
N LYS A 108 12.98 0.02 19.69
CA LYS A 108 12.51 0.31 21.04
C LYS A 108 10.98 0.23 21.06
N LYS A 109 10.44 -0.33 22.14
CA LYS A 109 9.02 -0.33 22.50
C LYS A 109 8.34 0.95 22.01
N SER A 110 7.33 0.79 21.15
CA SER A 110 6.29 1.81 20.96
C SER A 110 5.52 1.89 22.27
N ALA A 111 5.84 2.88 23.10
CA ALA A 111 5.01 3.27 24.23
C ALA A 111 3.80 4.01 23.67
N ASN A 112 2.64 3.37 23.74
CA ASN A 112 1.37 4.08 23.73
C ASN A 112 0.42 3.29 24.63
N THR A 113 0.50 3.57 25.93
CA THR A 113 -0.57 3.29 26.87
C THR A 113 -0.85 4.61 27.56
N SER A 114 -2.01 5.15 27.23
CA SER A 114 -2.71 6.18 27.97
C SER A 114 -2.67 5.89 29.47
N ASN A 115 -2.36 6.93 30.26
CA ASN A 115 -2.64 6.96 31.68
C ASN A 115 -4.14 6.73 31.91
N ASP A 116 -4.48 5.92 32.91
CA ASP A 116 -5.32 6.34 34.06
C ASP A 116 -5.37 5.17 35.07
N ASP A 117 -4.71 5.42 36.21
CA ASP A 117 -5.17 5.21 37.59
C ASP A 117 -5.63 3.81 38.09
N ASP A 118 -4.73 3.25 38.92
CA ASP A 118 -4.91 3.00 40.37
C ASP A 118 -4.96 1.56 40.93
N GLU A 119 -4.13 1.37 41.98
CA GLU A 119 -4.08 0.36 43.07
C GLU A 119 -4.10 -1.16 42.73
N SER A 120 -3.28 -2.06 43.30
CA SER A 120 -2.18 -1.99 44.30
C SER A 120 -1.62 -3.43 44.50
N VAL A 121 -0.29 -3.55 44.71
CA VAL A 121 0.51 -4.60 45.45
C VAL A 121 0.32 -6.08 45.04
N ASP A 122 1.33 -6.86 44.65
CA ASP A 122 2.48 -7.27 45.47
C ASP A 122 3.77 -7.58 44.66
N ASP A 123 4.87 -7.31 45.34
CA ASP A 123 6.27 -7.31 44.91
C ASP A 123 6.92 -8.72 44.93
N GLU A 124 8.04 -8.84 44.21
CA GLU A 124 9.08 -9.88 44.28
C GLU A 124 8.71 -11.30 43.77
N THR A 125 9.33 -11.91 42.76
CA THR A 125 10.73 -11.86 42.33
C THR A 125 10.93 -12.67 41.03
N LYS A 126 12.00 -12.29 40.32
CA LYS A 126 12.72 -12.97 39.20
C LYS A 126 12.41 -12.49 37.79
N SER A 127 13.22 -11.50 37.43
CA SER A 127 13.60 -11.12 36.07
C SER A 127 13.91 -12.33 35.17
N GLU A 128 13.06 -12.56 34.17
CA GLU A 128 13.43 -13.30 32.96
C GLU A 128 13.53 -12.35 31.77
N LYS A 129 14.72 -12.38 31.15
CA LYS A 129 15.18 -11.51 30.08
C LYS A 129 14.37 -11.77 28.79
N GLY A 130 13.35 -10.96 28.53
CA GLY A 130 12.59 -10.96 27.28
C GLY A 130 13.38 -10.43 26.07
N ALA A 131 14.34 -11.20 25.55
CA ALA A 131 14.91 -11.02 24.21
C ALA A 131 15.66 -12.29 23.70
N PRO A 132 14.94 -13.30 23.16
CA PRO A 132 15.56 -14.18 22.16
C PRO A 132 14.69 -14.54 20.92
N LEU A 133 13.36 -14.39 20.94
CA LEU A 133 12.50 -15.03 19.93
C LEU A 133 12.56 -14.41 18.53
N ARG A 134 12.65 -13.08 18.40
CA ARG A 134 12.51 -12.40 17.09
C ARG A 134 13.67 -12.64 16.12
N ASN A 135 14.88 -12.89 16.62
CA ASN A 135 16.05 -13.15 15.77
C ASN A 135 16.05 -14.58 15.21
N LYS A 136 15.65 -15.58 16.02
CA LYS A 136 15.62 -16.98 15.60
C LYS A 136 14.59 -17.22 14.49
N SER A 137 13.40 -16.63 14.62
CA SER A 137 12.35 -16.71 13.59
C SER A 137 12.77 -16.03 12.28
N GLN A 138 13.49 -14.90 12.34
CA GLN A 138 14.03 -14.27 11.14
C GLN A 138 15.10 -15.13 10.46
N GLU A 139 15.95 -15.82 11.23
CA GLU A 139 16.98 -16.73 10.69
C GLU A 139 16.37 -17.95 9.99
N ALA A 140 15.39 -18.60 10.61
CA ALA A 140 14.68 -19.73 10.01
C ALA A 140 14.02 -19.35 8.67
N LEU A 141 13.33 -18.21 8.61
CA LEU A 141 12.70 -17.75 7.37
C LEU A 141 13.73 -17.39 6.29
N MET A 142 14.88 -16.83 6.67
CA MET A 142 15.95 -16.51 5.72
C MET A 142 16.54 -17.75 5.06
N GLU A 143 16.74 -18.82 5.82
CA GLU A 143 17.19 -20.09 5.29
C GLU A 143 16.13 -20.69 4.35
N TYR A 144 14.87 -20.68 4.79
CA TYR A 144 13.74 -21.21 4.04
C TYR A 144 13.46 -20.49 2.71
N ILE A 145 13.63 -19.16 2.65
CA ILE A 145 13.42 -18.36 1.41
C ILE A 145 14.15 -18.95 0.19
N SER A 146 15.30 -19.60 0.41
CA SER A 146 16.11 -20.18 -0.67
C SER A 146 15.52 -21.49 -1.21
N ASP A 147 14.67 -22.16 -0.45
CA ASP A 147 14.11 -23.49 -0.73
C ASP A 147 12.59 -23.47 -0.94
N ILE A 148 11.99 -22.29 -1.14
CA ILE A 148 10.54 -22.17 -1.33
C ILE A 148 10.10 -22.99 -2.56
N PRO A 149 9.07 -23.86 -2.40
CA PRO A 149 8.52 -24.66 -3.49
C PRO A 149 8.08 -23.81 -4.69
N GLU A 150 8.28 -24.30 -5.92
CA GLU A 150 7.87 -23.58 -7.14
C GLU A 150 6.35 -23.45 -7.27
N THR A 151 5.64 -24.32 -6.57
CA THR A 151 4.19 -24.33 -6.44
C THR A 151 3.67 -23.28 -5.46
N THR A 152 4.54 -22.56 -4.73
CA THR A 152 4.14 -21.57 -3.73
C THR A 152 4.54 -20.16 -4.15
N CYS A 153 3.59 -19.24 -4.03
CA CYS A 153 3.81 -17.81 -4.14
C CYS A 153 3.62 -17.16 -2.77
N LEU A 154 4.68 -16.63 -2.19
CA LEU A 154 4.69 -15.95 -0.90
C LEU A 154 4.71 -14.42 -1.10
N VAL A 155 3.74 -13.71 -0.54
CA VAL A 155 3.62 -12.25 -0.64
C VAL A 155 3.66 -11.63 0.74
N PHE A 156 4.71 -10.88 1.04
CA PHE A 156 4.80 -10.04 2.22
C PHE A 156 4.22 -8.65 1.94
N ILE A 157 3.37 -8.16 2.84
CA ILE A 157 2.80 -6.81 2.78
C ILE A 157 3.17 -6.08 4.07
N GLU A 158 3.97 -5.04 3.94
CA GLU A 158 4.47 -4.24 5.07
C GLU A 158 4.28 -2.74 4.79
N ASN A 159 4.04 -1.92 5.81
CA ASN A 159 4.01 -0.47 5.57
C ASN A 159 5.43 0.07 5.32
N GLN A 160 6.39 -0.34 6.14
CA GLN A 160 7.80 0.04 5.99
C GLN A 160 8.72 -1.15 6.24
N THR A 161 9.90 -1.11 5.61
CA THR A 161 10.92 -2.14 5.78
C THR A 161 12.31 -1.51 5.99
N ASP A 162 13.15 -2.16 6.80
CA ASP A 162 14.55 -1.79 6.94
C ASP A 162 15.39 -2.57 5.91
N LYS A 163 15.73 -1.88 4.82
CA LYS A 163 16.52 -2.42 3.69
C LYS A 163 17.92 -2.93 4.08
N ARG A 164 18.39 -2.63 5.31
CA ARG A 164 19.68 -3.11 5.82
C ARG A 164 19.60 -4.54 6.37
N LEU A 165 18.40 -5.00 6.72
CA LEU A 165 18.21 -6.34 7.29
C LEU A 165 18.57 -7.43 6.27
N LYS A 166 19.15 -8.53 6.76
CA LYS A 166 19.53 -9.67 5.93
C LYS A 166 18.30 -10.30 5.25
N ILE A 167 17.17 -10.39 5.95
CA ILE A 167 15.91 -10.93 5.42
C ILE A 167 15.42 -10.13 4.21
N TYR A 168 15.49 -8.81 4.25
CA TYR A 168 15.14 -7.95 3.11
C TYR A 168 16.01 -8.29 1.89
N LYS A 169 17.33 -8.40 2.09
CA LYS A 169 18.26 -8.73 1.01
C LYS A 169 17.99 -10.12 0.42
N GLN A 170 17.62 -11.08 1.26
CA GLN A 170 17.32 -12.44 0.82
C GLN A 170 16.04 -12.49 -0.01
N VAL A 171 14.98 -11.77 0.40
CA VAL A 171 13.74 -11.66 -0.40
C VAL A 171 14.00 -10.99 -1.75
N VAL A 172 14.84 -9.95 -1.80
CA VAL A 172 15.20 -9.30 -3.07
C VAL A 172 16.09 -10.17 -3.97
N ALA A 173 16.86 -11.10 -3.40
CA ALA A 173 17.71 -12.01 -4.16
C ALA A 173 16.92 -13.16 -4.82
N HIS A 174 15.85 -13.63 -4.18
CA HIS A 174 15.03 -14.77 -4.62
C HIS A 174 13.63 -14.38 -5.10
N GLY A 175 13.33 -13.08 -5.14
CA GLY A 175 12.00 -12.54 -5.38
C GLY A 175 12.02 -11.07 -5.82
N LEU A 176 10.85 -10.44 -5.79
CA LEU A 176 10.66 -9.07 -6.23
C LEU A 176 10.15 -8.15 -5.12
N SER A 177 10.84 -7.03 -4.88
CA SER A 177 10.39 -5.99 -3.94
C SER A 177 9.85 -4.76 -4.67
N LEU A 178 8.67 -4.29 -4.24
CA LEU A 178 7.97 -3.13 -4.79
C LEU A 178 7.52 -2.17 -3.68
N GLU A 179 7.68 -0.88 -3.95
CA GLU A 179 7.31 0.21 -3.06
C GLU A 179 6.11 1.00 -3.61
N PHE A 180 4.98 0.92 -2.93
CA PHE A 180 3.70 1.55 -3.22
C PHE A 180 3.44 2.69 -2.24
N ASN A 181 4.07 3.83 -2.50
CA ASN A 181 3.85 5.04 -1.73
C ASN A 181 2.71 5.87 -2.30
N ARG A 182 2.08 6.69 -1.46
CA ARG A 182 1.06 7.64 -1.88
C ARG A 182 1.57 8.52 -3.02
N SER A 183 0.77 8.58 -4.08
CA SER A 183 1.10 9.36 -5.27
C SER A 183 0.94 10.86 -5.01
N LYS A 184 1.82 11.67 -5.58
CA LYS A 184 1.69 13.14 -5.49
C LYS A 184 0.47 13.60 -6.29
N PRO A 185 -0.17 14.72 -5.92
CA PRO A 185 -1.31 15.27 -6.68
C PRO A 185 -1.07 15.36 -8.19
N ALA A 186 0.12 15.79 -8.61
CA ALA A 186 0.50 15.88 -10.03
C ALA A 186 0.53 14.52 -10.75
N GLU A 187 0.84 13.43 -10.04
CA GLU A 187 0.84 12.05 -10.57
C GLU A 187 -0.58 11.45 -10.54
N LEU A 188 -1.46 11.94 -9.66
CA LEU A 188 -2.87 11.51 -9.58
C LEU A 188 -3.74 12.05 -10.73
N VAL A 189 -3.48 13.28 -11.22
CA VAL A 189 -4.23 13.85 -12.36
C VAL A 189 -4.23 12.95 -13.60
N PRO A 190 -3.06 12.51 -14.15
CA PRO A 190 -3.06 11.61 -15.30
C PRO A 190 -3.67 10.24 -14.97
N TRP A 191 -3.61 9.79 -13.71
CA TRP A 191 -4.28 8.57 -13.27
C TRP A 191 -5.81 8.71 -13.32
N VAL A 192 -6.36 9.83 -12.86
CA VAL A 192 -7.81 10.13 -12.96
C VAL A 192 -8.27 10.12 -14.42
N ILE A 193 -7.53 10.80 -15.31
CA ILE A 193 -7.84 10.85 -16.74
C ILE A 193 -7.82 9.44 -17.33
N LYS A 194 -6.83 8.61 -16.98
CA LYS A 194 -6.76 7.21 -17.41
C LYS A 194 -7.90 6.37 -16.84
N GLY A 195 -8.31 6.60 -15.60
CA GLY A 195 -9.45 5.95 -14.95
C GLY A 195 -10.78 6.29 -15.61
N MET A 196 -10.99 7.54 -16.02
CA MET A 196 -12.16 7.91 -16.82
C MET A 196 -12.15 7.20 -18.19
N LYS A 197 -10.98 7.14 -18.82
CA LYS A 197 -10.81 6.49 -20.12
C LYS A 197 -11.12 4.98 -20.08
N SER A 198 -10.77 4.28 -18.99
CA SER A 198 -11.14 2.86 -18.84
C SER A 198 -12.64 2.65 -18.69
N LEU A 199 -13.39 3.67 -18.26
CA LEU A 199 -14.86 3.70 -18.23
C LEU A 199 -15.49 4.25 -19.52
N LYS A 200 -14.70 4.42 -20.60
CA LYS A 200 -15.13 5.02 -21.87
C LYS A 200 -15.62 6.47 -21.75
N LYS A 201 -15.17 7.18 -20.71
CA LYS A 201 -15.43 8.60 -20.46
C LYS A 201 -14.16 9.42 -20.67
N THR A 202 -14.33 10.72 -20.81
CA THR A 202 -13.26 11.72 -20.97
C THR A 202 -13.50 12.85 -19.99
N ILE A 203 -12.43 13.44 -19.49
CA ILE A 203 -12.46 14.58 -18.58
C ILE A 203 -11.34 15.55 -19.02
N SER A 204 -11.60 16.85 -18.94
CA SER A 204 -10.55 17.85 -19.23
C SER A 204 -9.45 17.79 -18.17
N PHE A 205 -8.25 18.24 -18.53
CA PHE A 205 -7.12 18.30 -17.59
C PHE A 205 -7.44 19.20 -16.39
N GLU A 206 -8.08 20.34 -16.63
CA GLU A 206 -8.50 21.30 -15.60
C GLU A 206 -9.54 20.70 -14.64
N ALA A 207 -10.53 19.97 -15.16
CA ALA A 207 -11.53 19.30 -14.33
C ALA A 207 -10.91 18.15 -13.51
N ALA A 208 -9.98 17.38 -14.08
CA ALA A 208 -9.24 16.35 -13.35
C ALA A 208 -8.34 16.95 -12.27
N GLN A 209 -7.65 18.06 -12.56
CA GLN A 209 -6.84 18.78 -11.58
C GLN A 209 -7.70 19.32 -10.44
N TYR A 210 -8.87 19.88 -10.77
CA TYR A 210 -9.83 20.35 -9.78
C TYR A 210 -10.33 19.20 -8.90
N LEU A 211 -10.71 18.05 -9.49
CA LEU A 211 -11.14 16.87 -8.74
C LEU A 211 -10.08 16.40 -7.73
N VAL A 212 -8.80 16.34 -8.16
CA VAL A 212 -7.69 15.96 -7.27
C VAL A 212 -7.46 16.99 -6.18
N ALA A 213 -7.65 18.28 -6.44
CA ALA A 213 -7.44 19.34 -5.47
C ALA A 213 -8.51 19.38 -4.36
N ILE A 214 -9.77 19.08 -4.70
CA ILE A 214 -10.87 19.07 -3.72
C ILE A 214 -10.98 17.75 -2.95
N SER A 215 -10.42 16.66 -3.49
CA SER A 215 -10.42 15.33 -2.88
C SER A 215 -9.20 15.10 -2.00
N GLU A 216 -9.26 14.12 -1.10
CA GLU A 216 -8.04 13.64 -0.45
C GLU A 216 -7.12 12.99 -1.48
N PRO A 217 -5.77 13.10 -1.33
CA PRO A 217 -4.80 12.44 -2.19
C PRO A 217 -4.75 10.94 -1.87
N ASP A 218 -5.88 10.29 -2.06
CA ASP A 218 -6.12 8.88 -1.78
C ASP A 218 -6.81 8.25 -3.00
N MET A 219 -6.22 7.19 -3.53
CA MET A 219 -6.68 6.60 -4.79
C MET A 219 -8.03 5.89 -4.63
N TYR A 220 -8.43 5.46 -3.42
CA TYR A 220 -9.77 4.90 -3.20
C TYR A 220 -10.84 5.97 -3.32
N THR A 221 -10.63 7.11 -2.66
CA THR A 221 -11.55 8.25 -2.75
C THR A 221 -11.68 8.71 -4.20
N LEU A 222 -10.56 8.94 -4.89
CA LEU A 222 -10.59 9.36 -6.29
C LEU A 222 -11.24 8.32 -7.20
N ARG A 223 -11.04 7.02 -6.98
CA ARG A 223 -11.73 5.96 -7.73
C ARG A 223 -13.25 6.04 -7.55
N ASN A 224 -13.72 6.22 -6.33
CA ASN A 224 -15.15 6.34 -6.04
C ASN A 224 -15.75 7.59 -6.71
N GLU A 225 -15.04 8.71 -6.66
CA GLU A 225 -15.43 9.93 -7.35
C GLU A 225 -15.49 9.75 -8.88
N ILE A 226 -14.49 9.07 -9.47
CA ILE A 226 -14.47 8.72 -10.90
C ILE A 226 -15.70 7.88 -11.26
N PHE A 227 -16.01 6.83 -10.49
CA PHE A 227 -17.19 6.00 -10.75
C PHE A 227 -18.50 6.77 -10.62
N LYS A 228 -18.61 7.64 -9.62
CA LYS A 228 -19.79 8.47 -9.39
C LYS A 228 -20.01 9.43 -10.55
N LEU A 229 -18.97 10.14 -10.98
CA LEU A 229 -19.01 11.04 -12.14
C LEU A 229 -19.34 10.29 -13.44
N ALA A 230 -18.71 9.14 -13.67
CA ALA A 230 -18.99 8.32 -14.83
C ALA A 230 -20.45 7.84 -14.84
N SER A 231 -20.99 7.42 -13.69
CA SER A 231 -22.38 6.98 -13.55
C SER A 231 -23.36 8.14 -13.74
N TYR A 232 -23.08 9.31 -13.15
CA TYR A 232 -23.89 10.51 -13.28
C TYR A 232 -24.01 10.98 -14.73
N SER A 233 -22.91 10.92 -15.49
CA SER A 233 -22.89 11.37 -16.89
C SER A 233 -23.77 10.53 -17.83
N GLY A 234 -24.22 9.34 -17.40
CA GLY A 234 -25.10 8.47 -18.19
C GLY A 234 -24.47 8.12 -19.53
N GLU A 235 -25.06 8.57 -20.64
CA GLU A 235 -24.53 8.36 -21.99
C GLU A 235 -23.50 9.42 -22.42
N ARG A 236 -23.43 10.58 -21.75
CA ARG A 236 -22.48 11.66 -22.09
C ARG A 236 -21.05 11.16 -21.93
N LYS A 237 -20.23 11.32 -22.98
CA LYS A 237 -18.82 10.87 -22.95
C LYS A 237 -17.87 11.82 -22.23
N GLU A 238 -18.23 13.09 -22.14
CA GLU A 238 -17.40 14.14 -21.56
C GLU A 238 -17.94 14.55 -20.19
N ILE A 239 -17.04 14.57 -19.20
CA ILE A 239 -17.25 15.09 -17.85
C ILE A 239 -16.71 16.51 -17.81
N THR A 240 -17.57 17.49 -17.52
CA THR A 240 -17.16 18.89 -17.42
C THR A 240 -16.71 19.24 -16.00
N GLN A 241 -16.12 20.43 -15.82
CA GLN A 241 -15.76 20.89 -14.48
C GLN A 241 -17.00 21.17 -13.61
N GLU A 242 -18.11 21.59 -14.21
CA GLU A 242 -19.39 21.77 -13.53
C GLU A 242 -19.93 20.44 -13.00
N ASP A 243 -19.83 19.36 -13.78
CA ASP A 243 -20.20 18.01 -13.32
C ASP A 243 -19.38 17.60 -12.09
N VAL A 244 -18.08 17.93 -12.07
CA VAL A 244 -17.21 17.71 -10.91
C VAL A 244 -17.67 18.53 -9.71
N LYS A 245 -17.93 19.83 -9.88
CA LYS A 245 -18.40 20.71 -8.79
C LYS A 245 -19.73 20.27 -8.18
N LEU A 246 -20.61 19.69 -8.99
CA LEU A 246 -21.94 19.26 -8.55
C LEU A 246 -21.89 17.94 -7.78
N MET A 247 -21.06 17.00 -8.22
CA MET A 247 -21.07 15.62 -7.71
C MET A 247 -19.96 15.32 -6.71
N ALA A 248 -18.80 15.95 -6.85
CA ALA A 248 -17.67 15.70 -5.96
C ALA A 248 -17.86 16.47 -4.66
N ILE A 249 -17.66 15.76 -3.54
CA ILE A 249 -17.78 16.36 -2.21
C ILE A 249 -16.40 16.94 -1.86
N PRO A 250 -16.28 18.26 -1.68
CA PRO A 250 -15.02 18.86 -1.26
C PRO A 250 -14.67 18.38 0.14
N THR A 251 -13.39 18.12 0.36
CA THR A 251 -12.91 17.73 1.69
C THR A 251 -13.01 18.90 2.66
N ILE A 252 -13.21 18.61 3.94
CA ILE A 252 -13.18 19.64 4.99
C ILE A 252 -11.87 20.43 4.94
N LYS A 253 -10.76 19.77 4.63
CA LYS A 253 -9.46 20.43 4.44
C LYS A 253 -9.50 21.45 3.31
N SER A 254 -10.00 21.10 2.12
CA SER A 254 -10.10 22.05 1.01
C SER A 254 -11.03 23.21 1.35
N VAL A 255 -12.16 22.94 2.00
CA VAL A 255 -13.11 23.97 2.47
C VAL A 255 -12.46 24.93 3.47
N ILE A 256 -11.66 24.43 4.43
CA ILE A 256 -10.91 25.27 5.38
C ILE A 256 -9.89 26.15 4.66
N PHE A 257 -9.16 25.62 3.67
CA PHE A 257 -8.22 26.42 2.89
C PHE A 257 -8.92 27.50 2.07
N ASP A 258 -10.04 27.17 1.43
CA ASP A 258 -10.86 28.13 0.69
C ASP A 258 -11.41 29.24 1.61
N LEU A 259 -11.79 28.88 2.85
CA LEU A 259 -12.22 29.83 3.88
C LEU A 259 -11.06 30.75 4.31
N LEU A 260 -9.88 30.19 4.61
CA LEU A 260 -8.70 30.96 4.99
C LEU A 260 -8.29 31.95 3.89
N ASP A 261 -8.34 31.51 2.63
CA ASP A 261 -8.07 32.36 1.47
C ASP A 261 -9.08 33.50 1.33
N ALA A 262 -10.38 33.20 1.51
CA ALA A 262 -11.43 34.21 1.45
C ALA A 262 -11.28 35.27 2.56
N VAL A 263 -10.93 34.83 3.77
CA VAL A 263 -10.66 35.73 4.90
C VAL A 263 -9.41 36.58 4.64
N ALA A 264 -8.32 35.97 4.15
CA ALA A 264 -7.07 36.66 3.83
C ALA A 264 -7.26 37.73 2.74
N LYS A 265 -8.10 37.43 1.74
CA LYS A 265 -8.48 38.36 0.64
C LYS A 265 -9.55 39.38 1.05
N LYS A 266 -10.05 39.33 2.29
CA LYS A 266 -11.14 40.17 2.80
C LYS A 266 -12.46 40.02 2.01
N GLU A 267 -12.68 38.86 1.40
CA GLU A 267 -13.91 38.50 0.69
C GLU A 267 -14.96 37.96 1.68
N THR A 268 -15.45 38.82 2.58
CA THR A 268 -16.37 38.43 3.67
C THR A 268 -17.66 37.73 3.21
N PRO A 269 -18.33 38.09 2.10
CA PRO A 269 -19.53 37.37 1.66
C PRO A 269 -19.22 35.92 1.24
N LYS A 270 -18.05 35.71 0.62
CA LYS A 270 -17.61 34.39 0.18
C LYS A 270 -17.21 33.52 1.37
N ALA A 271 -16.51 34.08 2.35
CA ALA A 271 -16.18 33.38 3.59
C ALA A 271 -17.44 32.92 4.34
N LEU A 272 -18.47 33.77 4.43
CA LEU A 272 -19.75 33.44 5.05
C LEU A 272 -20.51 32.32 4.31
N ASN A 273 -20.46 32.32 2.97
CA ASN A 273 -21.06 31.25 2.16
C ASN A 273 -20.34 29.90 2.27
N ILE A 274 -19.03 29.90 2.56
CA ILE A 274 -18.25 28.67 2.75
C ILE A 274 -18.49 28.07 4.15
N LEU A 275 -18.82 28.91 5.14
CA LEU A 275 -19.06 28.51 6.53
C LEU A 275 -20.44 27.85 6.75
N ASN A 276 -21.45 28.26 5.97
CA ASN A 276 -22.84 27.77 6.06
C ASN A 276 -23.05 26.48 5.27
#